data_AF-A0AA36UII7-F1
#
_entry.id   AF-A0AA36UII7-F1
#
_cell.length_a   1.000
_cell.length_b   1.000
_cell.length_c   1.000
_cell.angle_alpha   90.00
_cell.angle_beta   90.00
_cell.angle_gamma   90.00
#
_symmetry.space_group_name_H-M   'P 1'
#
loop_
_entity.id
_entity.type
_entity.pdbx_description
1 polymer ?
#
loop_
_entity_poly.entity_id
_entity_poly.type
_entity_poly.pdbx_seq_one_letter_code
_entity_poly.pdbx_strand_id
1 'polypeptide(L)'
;MGVFATRSPHRPNHLGLSLLKLERIETGKPVRLYCSGADLLDGTPIIDIKPYIPFVESKPDASSGFVSGKPEELEVVWLENIGAENLSESTQNLISQSIAQDPRPAYQNIPKRIYVMNIADYEVRFQIEENRATVIGISLV
;
A
#
# COMPACT_ATOMS: atom_id res chain seq x y z
N MET A 1 20.76 -4.06 -7.97
CA MET A 1 21.33 -2.75 -7.62
C MET A 1 21.83 -2.79 -6.18
N GLY A 2 22.78 -1.93 -5.81
CA GLY A 2 23.20 -1.79 -4.41
C GLY A 2 22.10 -1.17 -3.54
N VAL A 3 22.05 -1.53 -2.26
CA VAL A 3 20.96 -1.13 -1.34
C VAL A 3 20.75 0.38 -1.26
N PHE A 4 21.82 1.18 -1.28
CA PHE A 4 21.75 2.65 -1.20
C PHE A 4 21.15 3.31 -2.44
N ALA A 5 21.09 2.60 -3.57
CA ALA A 5 20.39 3.06 -4.77
C ALA A 5 18.90 2.65 -4.78
N THR A 6 18.39 2.06 -3.68
CA THR A 6 17.03 1.50 -3.59
C THR A 6 16.28 1.95 -2.34
N ARG A 7 14.98 1.65 -2.31
CA ARG A 7 14.11 1.77 -1.13
C ARG A 7 13.93 0.44 -0.39
N SER A 8 14.81 -0.55 -0.60
CA SER A 8 14.69 -1.86 0.06
C SER A 8 14.71 -1.73 1.60
N PRO A 9 13.83 -2.44 2.33
CA PRO A 9 13.87 -2.48 3.79
C PRO A 9 15.07 -3.25 4.33
N HIS A 10 15.71 -4.10 3.53
CA HIS A 10 16.92 -4.85 3.90
C HIS A 10 18.18 -3.97 3.74
N ARG A 11 18.44 -3.14 4.74
CA ARG A 11 19.52 -2.12 4.75
C ARG A 11 20.27 -2.09 6.08
N PRO A 12 21.50 -1.57 6.16
CA PRO A 12 22.28 -1.57 7.41
C PRO A 12 21.56 -0.93 8.61
N ASN A 13 20.80 0.13 8.35
CA ASN A 13 19.94 0.78 9.33
C ASN A 13 18.50 0.74 8.83
N HIS A 14 17.61 -0.02 9.49
CA HIS A 14 16.21 -0.22 9.10
C HIS A 14 15.32 1.02 9.37
N LEU A 15 15.69 2.15 8.78
CA LEU A 15 14.96 3.40 8.85
C LEU A 15 14.25 3.65 7.52
N GLY A 16 12.91 3.67 7.58
CA GLY A 16 12.03 4.13 6.52
C GLY A 16 11.76 5.63 6.64
N LEU A 17 11.38 6.26 5.54
CA LEU A 17 10.95 7.65 5.49
C LEU A 17 9.65 7.72 4.70
N SER A 18 8.59 8.19 5.34
CA SER A 18 7.27 8.39 4.74
C SER A 18 6.91 9.86 4.84
N LEU A 19 6.49 10.46 3.73
CA LEU A 19 5.91 11.81 3.71
C LEU A 19 4.40 11.66 3.74
N LEU A 20 3.79 12.09 4.84
CA LEU A 20 2.36 11.92 5.07
C LEU A 20 1.64 13.26 5.08
N LYS A 21 0.38 13.25 4.64
CA LYS A 21 -0.50 14.40 4.83
C LYS A 21 -1.10 14.35 6.23
N LEU A 22 -0.86 15.38 7.03
CA LEU A 22 -1.50 15.55 8.33
C LEU A 22 -2.94 16.05 8.12
N GLU A 23 -3.92 15.25 8.55
CA GLU A 23 -5.34 15.59 8.44
C GLU A 23 -5.84 16.31 9.71
N ARG A 24 -5.46 15.82 10.89
CA ARG A 24 -5.78 16.46 12.17
C ARG A 24 -4.85 16.03 13.30
N ILE A 25 -4.82 16.86 14.33
CA ILE A 25 -4.17 16.58 15.61
C ILE A 25 -5.25 16.51 16.68
N GLU A 26 -5.33 15.38 17.40
CA GLU A 26 -6.14 15.27 18.61
C GLU A 26 -5.23 15.40 19.83
N THR A 27 -5.35 16.53 20.51
CA THR A 27 -4.59 16.81 21.73
C THR A 27 -5.24 16.11 22.92
N GLY A 28 -4.58 15.10 23.46
CA GLY A 28 -5.01 14.33 24.62
C GLY A 28 -3.82 13.61 25.25
N LYS A 29 -4.08 12.64 26.12
CA LYS A 29 -3.05 11.70 26.61
C LYS A 29 -3.48 10.28 26.25
N PRO A 30 -2.95 9.68 25.17
CA PRO A 30 -1.88 10.20 24.30
C PRO A 30 -2.36 11.26 23.30
N VAL A 31 -1.43 12.06 22.78
CA VAL A 31 -1.66 12.89 21.58
C VAL A 31 -1.74 11.96 20.38
N ARG A 32 -2.70 12.19 19.49
CA ARG A 32 -2.88 11.41 18.26
C ARG A 32 -2.75 12.28 17.03
N LEU A 33 -1.96 11.82 16.07
CA LEU A 33 -1.85 12.41 14.73
C LEU A 33 -2.60 11.52 13.76
N TYR A 34 -3.51 12.10 13.00
CA TYR A 34 -4.24 11.40 11.97
C TYR A 34 -3.69 11.85 10.64
N CYS A 35 -3.12 10.89 9.90
CA CYS A 35 -2.43 11.13 8.66
C CYS A 35 -3.02 10.26 7.54
N SER A 36 -2.91 10.73 6.30
CA SER A 36 -3.25 9.97 5.09
C SER A 36 -2.02 9.77 4.19
N GLY A 37 -2.10 8.77 3.32
CA GLY A 37 -1.02 8.42 2.38
C GLY A 37 0.14 7.63 3.01
N ALA A 38 -0.12 6.86 4.07
CA ALA A 38 0.90 6.03 4.71
C ALA A 38 1.20 4.75 3.92
N ASP A 39 2.47 4.38 3.90
CA ASP A 39 3.04 3.17 3.29
C ASP A 39 3.67 2.27 4.37
N LEU A 40 3.10 2.29 5.58
CA LEU A 40 3.59 1.59 6.77
C LEU A 40 2.61 0.49 7.17
N LEU A 41 3.12 -0.63 7.68
CA LEU A 41 2.28 -1.67 8.27
C LEU A 41 1.76 -1.22 9.64
N ASP A 42 0.61 -1.76 10.05
CA ASP A 42 0.10 -1.54 11.40
C ASP A 42 1.13 -1.97 12.46
N GLY A 43 1.21 -1.20 13.54
CA GLY A 43 2.20 -1.40 14.60
C GLY A 43 3.65 -1.02 14.25
N THR A 44 3.92 -0.46 13.06
CA THR A 44 5.28 0.00 12.70
C THR A 44 5.76 1.07 13.70
N PRO A 45 6.90 0.88 14.40
CA PRO A 45 7.40 1.86 15.36
C PRO A 45 7.80 3.18 14.70
N ILE A 46 7.28 4.29 15.22
CA ILE A 46 7.66 5.64 14.79
C ILE A 46 8.81 6.15 15.64
N ILE A 47 9.93 6.48 15.00
CA ILE A 47 11.16 6.91 15.68
C ILE A 47 11.23 8.43 15.81
N ASP A 48 10.68 9.17 14.84
CA ASP A 48 10.78 10.62 14.77
C ASP A 48 9.63 11.20 13.93
N ILE A 49 9.24 12.44 14.20
CA ILE A 49 8.20 13.17 13.47
C ILE A 49 8.70 14.59 13.23
N LYS A 50 8.73 15.00 11.96
CA LYS A 50 9.15 16.35 11.55
C LYS A 50 8.14 16.97 10.59
N PRO A 51 7.93 18.30 10.63
CA PRO A 51 7.15 18.98 9.62
C PRO A 51 7.89 18.92 8.28
N TYR A 52 7.14 18.72 7.20
CA TYR A 52 7.65 18.92 5.85
C TYR A 52 7.77 20.43 5.57
N ILE A 53 8.97 20.88 5.20
CA ILE A 53 9.31 22.28 4.93
C ILE A 53 9.62 22.42 3.43
N PRO A 54 8.65 22.90 2.61
CA PRO A 54 8.77 22.84 1.15
C PRO A 54 10.03 23.49 0.57
N PHE A 55 10.45 24.65 1.09
CA PHE A 55 11.64 25.35 0.56
C PHE A 55 12.96 24.65 0.89
N VAL A 56 12.97 23.72 1.85
CA VAL A 56 14.15 22.91 2.22
C VAL A 56 14.12 21.57 1.48
N GLU A 57 12.96 20.91 1.50
CA GLU A 57 12.83 19.49 1.15
C GLU A 57 12.27 19.24 -0.25
N SER A 58 11.55 20.20 -0.86
CA SER A 58 11.00 20.01 -2.20
C SER A 58 12.11 19.92 -3.26
N LYS A 59 11.97 18.92 -4.15
CA LYS A 59 12.84 18.66 -5.29
C LYS A 59 11.99 18.40 -6.54
N PRO A 60 11.35 19.43 -7.12
CA PRO A 60 10.47 19.26 -8.28
C PRO A 60 11.21 18.72 -9.51
N ASP A 61 12.50 19.00 -9.63
CA ASP A 61 13.33 18.57 -10.77
C ASP A 61 14.02 17.20 -10.55
N ALA A 62 13.59 16.42 -9.55
CA ALA A 62 14.17 15.11 -9.28
C ALA A 62 13.92 14.14 -10.46
N SER A 63 14.97 13.45 -10.90
CA SER A 63 14.89 12.47 -11.98
C SER A 63 14.71 11.04 -11.45
N SER A 64 13.82 10.25 -12.08
CA SER A 64 13.55 8.85 -11.73
C SER A 64 14.69 7.87 -12.06
N GLY A 65 15.69 8.30 -12.83
CA GLY A 65 16.84 7.48 -13.22
C GLY A 65 16.41 6.23 -13.99
N PHE A 66 16.59 5.05 -13.39
CA PHE A 66 16.24 3.75 -13.96
C PHE A 66 14.76 3.36 -13.78
N VAL A 67 13.95 4.15 -13.06
CA VAL A 67 12.52 3.88 -12.86
C VAL A 67 11.71 4.52 -13.99
N SER A 68 11.01 3.71 -14.76
CA SER A 68 10.12 4.14 -15.84
C SER A 68 8.72 4.45 -15.31
N GLY A 69 8.56 5.66 -14.74
CA GLY A 69 7.24 6.18 -14.35
C GLY A 69 6.54 5.41 -13.22
N LYS A 70 5.22 5.61 -13.13
CA LYS A 70 4.34 4.88 -12.20
C LYS A 70 4.15 3.44 -12.72
N PRO A 71 4.16 2.42 -11.84
CA PRO A 71 3.80 1.06 -12.22
C PRO A 71 2.40 1.00 -12.86
N GLU A 72 2.20 0.08 -13.80
CA GLU A 72 0.87 -0.23 -14.31
C GLU A 72 0.02 -0.83 -13.19
N GLU A 73 -1.24 -0.41 -13.12
CA GLU A 73 -2.20 -0.94 -12.16
C GLU A 73 -3.00 -2.08 -12.78
N LEU A 74 -3.26 -3.11 -11.99
CA LEU A 74 -4.14 -4.20 -12.38
C LEU A 74 -5.59 -3.70 -12.45
N GLU A 75 -6.32 -4.15 -13.46
CA GLU A 75 -7.77 -4.03 -13.48
C GLU A 75 -8.36 -4.95 -12.40
N VAL A 76 -9.02 -4.39 -11.39
CA VAL A 76 -9.64 -5.17 -10.32
C VAL A 76 -11.10 -5.41 -10.61
N VAL A 77 -11.47 -6.68 -10.70
CA VAL A 77 -12.85 -7.14 -10.89
C VAL A 77 -13.27 -8.00 -9.71
N TRP A 78 -14.55 -7.95 -9.37
CA TRP A 78 -15.12 -8.66 -8.24
C TRP A 78 -16.04 -9.76 -8.76
N LEU A 79 -15.85 -10.99 -8.27
CA LEU A 79 -16.77 -12.08 -8.55
C LEU A 79 -18.11 -11.83 -7.83
N GLU A 80 -19.22 -12.21 -8.46
CA GLU A 80 -20.54 -12.09 -7.85
C GLU A 80 -20.69 -12.99 -6.61
N ASN A 81 -21.54 -12.57 -5.66
CA ASN A 81 -21.93 -13.34 -4.47
C ASN A 81 -20.78 -13.75 -3.54
N ILE A 82 -19.70 -12.96 -3.49
CA ILE A 82 -18.57 -13.18 -2.57
C ILE A 82 -18.67 -12.37 -1.26
N GLY A 83 -19.80 -11.70 -1.02
CA GLY A 83 -20.02 -10.86 0.15
C GLY A 83 -19.53 -9.42 0.01
N ALA A 84 -19.14 -9.00 -1.19
CA ALA A 84 -18.70 -7.64 -1.49
C ALA A 84 -19.79 -6.60 -1.19
N GLU A 85 -21.04 -6.96 -1.44
CA GLU A 85 -22.25 -6.17 -1.18
C GLU A 85 -22.44 -5.80 0.30
N ASN A 86 -21.79 -6.53 1.21
CA ASN A 86 -21.85 -6.27 2.65
C ASN A 86 -20.75 -5.30 3.13
N LEU A 87 -19.80 -4.94 2.26
CA LEU A 87 -18.71 -4.03 2.58
C LEU A 87 -19.12 -2.58 2.32
N SER A 88 -18.63 -1.67 3.16
CA SER A 88 -18.74 -0.24 2.86
C SER A 88 -17.96 0.11 1.58
N GLU A 89 -18.38 1.17 0.90
CA GLU A 89 -17.71 1.70 -0.29
C GLU A 89 -16.23 2.01 -0.02
N SER A 90 -15.91 2.57 1.15
CA SER A 90 -14.53 2.83 1.56
C SER A 90 -13.67 1.57 1.63
N THR A 91 -14.22 0.47 2.13
CA THR A 91 -13.52 -0.81 2.26
C THR A 91 -13.34 -1.47 0.88
N GLN A 92 -14.37 -1.43 0.04
CA GLN A 92 -14.26 -1.93 -1.35
C GLN A 92 -13.18 -1.16 -2.14
N ASN A 93 -13.14 0.16 -1.95
CA ASN A 93 -12.12 1.01 -2.57
C ASN A 93 -10.71 0.70 -2.04
N LEU A 94 -10.54 0.53 -0.73
CA LEU A 94 -9.27 0.17 -0.11
C LEU A 94 -8.74 -1.18 -0.65
N ILE A 95 -9.61 -2.19 -0.71
CA ILE A 95 -9.26 -3.51 -1.23
C ILE A 95 -8.87 -3.41 -2.71
N SER A 96 -9.68 -2.74 -3.52
CA SER A 96 -9.42 -2.59 -4.96
C SER A 96 -8.12 -1.84 -5.22
N GLN A 97 -7.87 -0.73 -4.53
CA GLN A 97 -6.64 0.05 -4.69
C GLN A 97 -5.40 -0.72 -4.24
N SER A 98 -5.51 -1.52 -3.17
CA SER A 98 -4.39 -2.33 -2.67
C SER A 98 -4.03 -3.45 -3.66
N ILE A 99 -5.02 -4.15 -4.21
CA ILE A 99 -4.80 -5.21 -5.20
C ILE A 99 -4.32 -4.63 -6.54
N ALA A 100 -4.81 -3.45 -6.92
CA ALA A 100 -4.41 -2.77 -8.16
C ALA A 100 -2.90 -2.48 -8.22
N GLN A 101 -2.21 -2.33 -7.09
CA GLN A 101 -0.74 -2.14 -7.05
C GLN A 101 0.07 -3.40 -7.37
N ASP A 102 -0.59 -4.50 -7.75
CA ASP A 102 0.01 -5.81 -8.01
C ASP A 102 0.84 -6.35 -6.82
N PRO A 103 0.20 -6.93 -5.79
CA PRO A 103 0.89 -7.45 -4.62
C PRO A 103 1.66 -8.75 -4.88
N ARG A 104 1.70 -9.27 -6.13
CA ARG A 104 2.43 -10.50 -6.43
C ARG A 104 3.93 -10.27 -6.27
N PRO A 105 4.68 -11.24 -5.73
CA PRO A 105 6.12 -11.20 -5.84
C PRO A 105 6.53 -11.18 -7.31
N ALA A 106 7.39 -10.24 -7.70
CA ALA A 106 7.77 -10.01 -9.12
C ALA A 106 8.34 -11.25 -9.84
N TYR A 107 8.77 -12.27 -9.11
CA TYR A 107 9.30 -13.53 -9.64
C TYR A 107 8.24 -14.64 -9.78
N GLN A 108 6.97 -14.38 -9.43
CA GLN A 108 5.89 -15.36 -9.45
C GLN A 108 4.85 -15.01 -10.51
N ASN A 109 4.81 -15.82 -11.58
CA ASN A 109 3.66 -15.87 -12.49
C ASN A 109 3.19 -17.33 -12.59
N ILE A 110 2.47 -17.77 -11.55
CA ILE A 110 2.00 -19.15 -11.44
C ILE A 110 0.54 -19.19 -11.91
N PRO A 111 0.23 -19.87 -13.03
CA PRO A 111 -1.14 -19.93 -13.54
C PRO A 111 -2.12 -20.43 -12.48
N LYS A 112 -3.28 -19.78 -12.37
CA LYS A 112 -4.39 -20.13 -11.46
C LYS A 112 -4.07 -20.09 -9.96
N ARG A 113 -2.93 -19.52 -9.56
CA ARG A 113 -2.61 -19.36 -8.14
C ARG A 113 -3.63 -18.43 -7.47
N ILE A 114 -4.13 -18.86 -6.32
CA ILE A 114 -4.92 -18.02 -5.42
C ILE A 114 -3.94 -17.30 -4.50
N TYR A 115 -3.98 -15.97 -4.55
CA TYR A 115 -3.28 -15.08 -3.63
C TYR A 115 -4.21 -14.71 -2.48
N VAL A 116 -3.61 -14.48 -1.31
CA VAL A 116 -4.32 -14.10 -0.09
C VAL A 116 -3.60 -12.90 0.50
N MET A 117 -4.36 -11.87 0.86
CA MET A 117 -3.86 -10.66 1.50
C MET A 117 -4.83 -10.20 2.57
N ASN A 118 -4.28 -9.78 3.73
CA ASN A 118 -5.08 -9.15 4.77
C ASN A 118 -5.15 -7.65 4.51
N ILE A 119 -6.35 -7.11 4.35
CA ILE A 119 -6.61 -5.70 4.08
C ILE A 119 -7.69 -5.23 5.04
N ALA A 120 -7.35 -4.27 5.90
CA ALA A 120 -8.16 -3.92 7.07
C ALA A 120 -8.51 -5.18 7.88
N ASP A 121 -9.78 -5.40 8.18
CA ASP A 121 -10.26 -6.53 8.98
C ASP A 121 -10.61 -7.77 8.13
N TYR A 122 -10.14 -7.83 6.88
CA TYR A 122 -10.55 -8.85 5.91
C TYR A 122 -9.39 -9.64 5.34
N GLU A 123 -9.54 -10.95 5.27
CA GLU A 123 -8.77 -11.83 4.39
C GLU A 123 -9.41 -11.75 3.00
N VAL A 124 -8.62 -11.29 2.02
CA VAL A 124 -9.05 -11.14 0.64
C VAL A 124 -8.32 -12.15 -0.22
N ARG A 125 -9.09 -12.98 -0.93
CA ARG A 125 -8.58 -13.99 -1.87
C ARG A 125 -8.82 -13.52 -3.30
N PHE A 126 -7.78 -13.57 -4.12
CA PHE A 126 -7.84 -13.11 -5.50
C PHE A 126 -6.94 -13.94 -6.42
N GLN A 127 -7.28 -13.97 -7.70
CA GLN A 127 -6.48 -14.56 -8.77
C GLN A 127 -6.05 -13.46 -9.73
N ILE A 128 -4.88 -13.60 -10.34
CA ILE A 128 -4.40 -12.63 -11.32
C ILE A 128 -4.06 -13.37 -12.61
N GLU A 129 -4.65 -12.90 -13.70
CA GLU A 129 -4.40 -13.35 -15.07
C GLU A 129 -4.01 -12.11 -15.89
N GLU A 130 -2.78 -12.13 -16.43
CA GLU A 130 -2.19 -10.98 -17.15
C GLU A 130 -2.26 -9.69 -16.31
N ASN A 131 -3.05 -8.70 -16.75
CA ASN A 131 -3.24 -7.40 -16.09
C ASN A 131 -4.57 -7.30 -15.32
N ARG A 132 -5.25 -8.42 -15.05
CA ARG A 132 -6.55 -8.43 -14.37
C ARG A 132 -6.51 -9.23 -13.08
N ALA A 133 -6.87 -8.60 -11.98
CA ALA A 133 -7.06 -9.24 -10.69
C ALA A 133 -8.55 -9.49 -10.43
N THR A 134 -8.93 -10.76 -10.26
CA THR A 134 -10.30 -11.15 -9.88
C THR A 134 -10.35 -11.46 -8.39
N VAL A 135 -11.09 -10.67 -7.62
CA VAL A 135 -11.41 -10.97 -6.22
C VAL A 135 -12.44 -12.10 -6.18
N ILE A 136 -12.09 -13.21 -5.53
CA ILE A 136 -12.88 -14.45 -5.54
C ILE A 136 -13.41 -14.85 -4.15
N GLY A 137 -13.02 -14.15 -3.09
CA GLY A 137 -13.53 -14.43 -1.76
C GLY A 137 -13.05 -13.44 -0.71
N ILE A 138 -13.91 -13.18 0.27
CA ILE A 138 -13.66 -12.27 1.37
C ILE A 138 -14.20 -12.87 2.66
N SER A 139 -13.41 -12.80 3.72
CA SER A 139 -13.83 -13.21 5.07
C SER A 139 -13.24 -12.28 6.11
N LEU A 140 -13.99 -12.05 7.20
CA LEU A 140 -13.47 -11.34 8.37
C LEU A 140 -12.35 -12.15 9.03
N VAL A 141 -11.31 -11.45 9.50
CA VAL A 141 -10.19 -12.02 10.26
C VAL A 141 -10.49 -12.02 11.76
#